data_AF-A0A0G0MZR0-F1
#
_entry.id   AF-A0A0G0MZR0-F1
#
_cell.length_a   1.000
_cell.length_b   1.000
_cell.length_c   1.000
_cell.angle_alpha   90.00
_cell.angle_beta   90.00
_cell.angle_gamma   90.00
#
_symmetry.space_group_name_H-M   'P 1'
#
loop_
_entity.id
_entity.type
_entity.pdbx_description
1 polymer ?
#
loop_
_entity_poly.entity_id
_entity_poly.type
_entity_poly.pdbx_seq_one_letter_code
_entity_poly.pdbx_strand_id
1 'polypeptide(L)'
;MIKHFAATAYIVSKIDGEVKVLLHKHKKLGIWIGVGGHVEKEENPKQAVIREAKEEYGWFSLKNLNKMDLRPEAKRAAQNAIKTYT
;
A
#
# COMPACT_ATOMS: atom_id res chain seq x y z
N MET A 1 14.41 24.83 -9.09
CA MET A 1 13.35 23.78 -9.05
C MET A 1 13.79 22.72 -8.06
N ILE A 2 13.02 22.48 -7.00
CA ILE A 2 13.32 21.41 -6.03
C ILE A 2 12.77 20.11 -6.62
N LYS A 3 13.61 19.08 -6.71
CA LYS A 3 13.18 17.74 -7.12
C LYS A 3 12.69 16.98 -5.90
N HIS A 4 11.58 16.28 -6.06
CA HIS A 4 11.05 15.39 -5.04
C HIS A 4 11.14 13.94 -5.53
N PHE A 5 11.46 13.03 -4.62
CA PHE A 5 11.40 11.60 -4.86
C PHE A 5 10.09 11.06 -4.29
N ALA A 6 9.54 10.05 -4.94
CA ALA A 6 8.39 9.30 -4.47
C ALA A 6 8.71 7.81 -4.55
N ALA A 7 8.10 7.03 -3.66
CA ALA A 7 8.24 5.59 -3.62
C ALA A 7 6.84 4.94 -3.61
N THR A 8 6.71 3.82 -4.30
CA THR A 8 5.45 3.07 -4.42
C THR A 8 5.71 1.58 -4.26
N ALA A 9 4.87 0.89 -3.50
CA ALA A 9 4.82 -0.56 -3.47
C ALA A 9 3.59 -1.11 -4.19
N TYR A 10 3.83 -2.21 -4.91
CA TYR A 10 2.78 -3.03 -5.51
C TYR A 10 2.68 -4.33 -4.72
N ILE A 11 1.52 -4.56 -4.11
CA ILE A 11 1.22 -5.84 -3.48
C ILE A 11 0.64 -6.75 -4.56
N VAL A 12 1.37 -7.82 -4.89
CA VAL A 12 1.02 -8.76 -5.95
C VAL A 12 0.63 -10.10 -5.34
N SER A 13 -0.46 -10.71 -5.81
CA SER A 13 -0.93 -12.01 -5.34
C SER A 13 -1.54 -12.83 -6.46
N LYS A 14 -1.48 -14.15 -6.35
CA LYS A 14 -2.20 -15.06 -7.24
C LYS A 14 -3.60 -15.34 -6.66
N ILE A 15 -4.64 -14.96 -7.39
CA ILE A 15 -6.05 -15.10 -6.99
C ILE A 15 -6.79 -15.73 -8.17
N ASP A 16 -7.51 -16.84 -7.92
CA ASP A 16 -8.24 -17.59 -8.95
C ASP A 16 -7.37 -18.03 -10.15
N GLY A 17 -6.10 -18.34 -9.89
CA GLY A 17 -5.14 -18.71 -10.94
C GLY A 17 -4.47 -17.54 -11.64
N GLU A 18 -4.93 -16.30 -11.42
CA GLU A 18 -4.42 -15.09 -12.08
C GLU A 18 -3.54 -14.24 -11.16
N VAL A 19 -2.56 -13.54 -11.73
CA VAL A 19 -1.76 -12.54 -11.00
C VAL A 19 -2.57 -11.24 -10.89
N LYS A 20 -2.77 -10.76 -9.66
CA LYS A 20 -3.51 -9.52 -9.37
C LYS A 20 -2.66 -8.58 -8.53
N VAL A 21 -2.87 -7.29 -8.73
CA VAL A 21 -2.18 -6.20 -8.01
C VAL A 21 -3.19 -5.43 -7.17
N LEU A 22 -2.86 -5.17 -5.92
CA LEU A 22 -3.67 -4.32 -5.06
C LEU A 22 -3.41 -2.85 -5.40
N LEU A 23 -4.47 -2.16 -5.80
CA LEU A 23 -4.49 -0.72 -6.01
C LEU A 23 -5.49 -0.09 -5.05
N HIS A 24 -5.31 1.19 -4.76
CA HIS A 24 -6.25 2.00 -4.01
C HIS A 24 -6.63 3.23 -4.82
N LYS A 25 -7.80 3.80 -4.53
CA LYS A 25 -8.23 5.06 -5.12
C LYS A 25 -7.61 6.21 -4.32
N HIS A 26 -6.68 6.94 -4.92
CA HIS A 26 -5.99 8.06 -4.30
C HIS A 26 -7.00 9.16 -3.97
N LYS A 27 -7.09 9.58 -2.70
CA LYS A 27 -8.15 10.49 -2.20
C LYS A 27 -8.19 11.84 -2.94
N LYS A 28 -7.02 12.45 -3.19
CA LYS A 28 -6.93 13.77 -3.84
C LYS A 28 -7.03 13.70 -5.38
N LEU A 29 -6.34 12.75 -6.01
CA LEU A 29 -6.24 12.63 -7.47
C LEU A 29 -7.40 11.85 -8.11
N GLY A 30 -8.14 11.04 -7.36
CA GLY A 30 -9.25 10.25 -7.87
C GLY A 30 -8.87 9.05 -8.76
N ILE A 31 -7.57 8.78 -8.95
CA ILE A 31 -7.04 7.68 -9.77
C ILE A 31 -6.74 6.43 -8.94
N TRP A 32 -6.65 5.27 -9.61
CA TRP A 32 -6.16 4.02 -9.01
C TRP A 32 -4.64 3.95 -9.11
N ILE A 33 -3.96 3.79 -7.98
CA ILE A 33 -2.49 3.73 -7.91
C ILE A 33 -2.04 2.70 -6.85
N GLY A 34 -0.78 2.30 -6.93
CA GLY A 34 -0.13 1.51 -5.87
C GLY A 34 0.12 2.38 -4.64
N VAL A 35 0.35 1.74 -3.49
CA VAL A 35 0.50 2.48 -2.24
C VAL A 35 1.87 3.11 -2.11
N GLY A 36 1.89 4.38 -1.76
CA GLY A 36 3.11 5.12 -1.48
C GLY A 36 2.91 6.61 -1.67
N GLY A 37 4.01 7.36 -1.71
CA GLY A 37 3.97 8.82 -1.71
C GLY A 37 5.38 9.40 -1.67
N HIS A 38 5.50 10.62 -1.14
CA HIS A 38 6.75 11.36 -1.16
C HIS A 38 7.77 10.73 -0.20
N VAL A 39 9.04 10.78 -0.58
CA VAL A 39 10.16 10.43 0.31
C VAL A 39 10.57 11.69 1.07
N GLU A 40 10.41 11.66 2.39
CA GLU A 40 10.90 12.66 3.33
C GLU A 40 12.43 12.61 3.50
N LYS A 41 13.00 13.67 4.11
CA LYS A 41 14.46 13.89 4.13
C LYS A 41 15.26 12.78 4.81
N GLU A 42 14.70 12.14 5.83
CA GLU A 42 15.39 11.16 6.68
C GLU A 42 14.83 9.73 6.50
N GLU A 43 14.11 9.48 5.40
CA GLU A 43 13.56 8.16 5.11
C GLU A 43 14.13 7.57 3.82
N ASN A 44 14.32 6.25 3.81
CA ASN A 44 14.55 5.51 2.58
C ASN A 44 13.22 5.16 1.90
N PRO A 45 13.21 4.76 0.61
CA PRO A 45 11.98 4.44 -0.12
C PRO A 45 11.08 3.40 0.55
N LYS A 46 11.66 2.42 1.27
CA LYS A 46 10.88 1.41 2.01
C LYS A 46 10.17 2.03 3.20
N GLN A 47 10.86 2.89 3.97
CA GLN A 47 10.27 3.62 5.10
C GLN A 47 9.15 4.55 4.62
N ALA A 48 9.36 5.27 3.52
CA ALA A 48 8.36 6.14 2.89
C ALA A 48 7.06 5.41 2.57
N VAL A 49 7.16 4.29 1.84
CA VAL A 49 5.98 3.46 1.52
C VAL A 49 5.27 2.97 2.78
N ILE A 50 6.03 2.54 3.81
CA ILE A 50 5.45 2.04 5.04
C ILE A 50 4.68 3.15 5.78
N ARG A 51 5.23 4.36 5.84
CA ARG A 51 4.60 5.54 6.44
C ARG A 51 3.36 5.96 5.66
N GLU A 52 3.46 6.15 4.35
CA GLU A 52 2.34 6.56 3.48
C GLU A 52 1.17 5.57 3.55
N ALA A 53 1.44 4.26 3.55
CA ALA A 53 0.38 3.27 3.72
C ALA A 53 -0.34 3.35 5.08
N LYS A 54 0.37 3.75 6.15
CA LYS A 54 -0.23 3.99 7.47
C LYS A 54 -1.10 5.25 7.44
N GLU A 55 -0.61 6.33 6.84
CA GLU A 55 -1.32 7.62 6.78
C GLU A 55 -2.57 7.55 5.90
N GLU A 56 -2.44 7.02 4.68
CA GLU A 56 -3.52 7.09 3.70
C GLU A 56 -4.66 6.10 4.02
N TYR A 57 -4.31 4.92 4.56
CA TYR A 57 -5.23 3.79 4.68
C TYR A 57 -5.13 3.01 5.99
N GLY A 58 -4.19 3.34 6.87
CA GLY A 58 -3.96 2.59 8.10
C GLY A 58 -3.62 1.12 7.86
N TRP A 59 -3.03 0.79 6.70
CA TRP A 59 -2.85 -0.58 6.19
C TRP A 59 -2.06 -1.49 7.11
N PHE A 60 -1.12 -0.96 7.90
CA PHE A 60 -0.29 -1.77 8.79
C PHE A 60 -0.97 -2.16 10.12
N SER A 61 -2.30 -2.01 10.24
CA SER A 61 -3.05 -2.65 11.32
C SER A 61 -4.09 -3.62 10.76
N LEU A 62 -4.07 -4.85 11.30
CA LEU A 62 -5.09 -5.87 10.99
C LEU A 62 -6.52 -5.34 11.25
N LYS A 63 -6.68 -4.43 12.22
CA LYS A 63 -7.94 -3.76 12.55
C LYS A 63 -8.52 -2.97 11.40
N ASN A 64 -7.71 -2.23 10.65
CA ASN A 64 -8.19 -1.40 9.55
C ASN A 64 -8.38 -2.19 8.27
N LEU A 65 -7.50 -3.15 8.00
CA LEU A 65 -7.68 -4.08 6.90
C LEU A 65 -9.03 -4.81 6.99
N ASN A 66 -9.48 -5.12 8.22
CA ASN A 66 -10.78 -5.74 8.43
C ASN A 66 -11.98 -4.87 8.03
N LYS A 67 -11.82 -3.55 8.01
CA LYS A 67 -12.85 -2.59 7.63
C LYS A 67 -12.88 -2.30 6.12
N MET A 68 -11.88 -2.79 5.38
CA MET A 68 -11.82 -2.57 3.94
C MET A 68 -12.72 -3.55 3.21
N ASP A 69 -13.44 -3.03 2.22
CA ASP A 69 -14.21 -3.84 1.28
C ASP A 69 -13.26 -4.47 0.25
N LEU A 70 -12.57 -5.53 0.70
CA LEU A 70 -11.64 -6.32 -0.10
C LEU A 70 -12.15 -7.75 -0.18
N ARG A 71 -11.98 -8.37 -1.36
CA ARG A 71 -12.14 -9.82 -1.51
C ARG A 71 -11.25 -10.57 -0.52
N PRO A 72 -11.67 -11.71 0.05
CA PRO A 72 -10.94 -12.44 1.07
C PRO A 72 -9.47 -12.75 0.71
N GLU A 73 -9.19 -13.05 -0.56
CA GLU A 73 -7.85 -13.38 -1.04
C GLU A 73 -6.94 -12.16 -1.09
N ALA A 74 -7.47 -11.00 -1.50
CA ALA A 74 -6.75 -9.73 -1.49
C ALA A 74 -6.46 -9.29 -0.04
N LYS A 75 -7.42 -9.52 0.86
CA LYS A 75 -7.26 -9.30 2.29
C LYS A 75 -6.15 -10.17 2.87
N ARG A 76 -6.12 -11.47 2.56
CA ARG A 76 -5.06 -12.40 2.97
C ARG A 76 -3.68 -12.00 2.44
N ALA A 77 -3.60 -11.59 1.18
CA ALA A 77 -2.35 -11.11 0.58
C ALA A 77 -1.81 -9.88 1.32
N ALA A 78 -2.67 -8.91 1.61
CA ALA A 78 -2.31 -7.73 2.40
C ALA A 78 -1.87 -8.12 3.82
N GLN A 79 -2.56 -9.05 4.50
CA GLN A 79 -2.15 -9.55 5.82
C GLN A 79 -0.74 -10.14 5.82
N ASN A 80 -0.42 -10.95 4.81
CA ASN A 80 0.91 -11.56 4.68
C ASN A 80 1.97 -10.49 4.45
N ALA A 81 1.72 -9.53 3.56
CA ALA A 81 2.65 -8.42 3.33
C ALA A 81 2.89 -7.60 4.61
N ILE A 82 1.84 -7.29 5.37
CA ILE A 82 1.96 -6.58 6.65
C ILE A 82 2.86 -7.37 7.60
N LYS A 83 2.57 -8.66 7.85
CA LYS A 83 3.36 -9.50 8.76
C LYS A 83 4.83 -9.65 8.36
N THR A 84 5.15 -9.59 7.08
CA THR A 84 6.52 -9.75 6.57
C THR A 84 7.34 -8.47 6.70
N TYR A 85 6.70 -7.30 6.62
CA TYR A 85 7.39 -6.02 6.47
C TYR A 85 7.19 -5.02 7.63
N THR A 86 6.46 -5.40 8.69
CA THR A 86 6.36 -4.69 9.98
C THR A 86 6.49 -5.64 11.14
#